data_AF-A0A3C2B817-F1
#
_entry.id   AF-A0A3C2B817-F1
#
_cell.length_a   1.000
_cell.length_b   1.000
_cell.length_c   1.000
_cell.angle_alpha   90.00
_cell.angle_beta   90.00
_cell.angle_gamma   90.00
#
_symmetry.space_group_name_H-M   'P 1'
#
loop_
_entity.id
_entity.type
_entity.pdbx_description
1 polymer ?
#
loop_
_entity_poly.entity_id
_entity_poly.type
_entity_poly.pdbx_seq_one_letter_code
_entity_poly.pdbx_strand_id
1 'polypeptide(L)'
;MTGNALDDMAFRESVFAWLRVRMLTDEGFTRQQLSEFEFNGQQHRLVGTQTGIWRVKQYSPAAISILTAYSPDDTKRPYDDSVGDDGMLRYKWRGSDPLFPDNVWLRTAMELQLPLVWFTGFGFVPGTKTQLFRPEFPVWLVAEEPHLQQFVVAVE
;
A
#
# COMPACT_ATOMS: atom_id res chain seq x y z
N MET A 1 18.36 -21.61 1.04
CA MET A 1 17.87 -20.25 0.71
C MET A 1 16.35 -20.15 0.89
N THR A 2 15.78 -20.79 1.91
CA THR A 2 14.33 -20.83 2.18
C THR A 2 13.87 -19.78 3.20
N GLY A 3 14.78 -19.16 3.94
CA GLY A 3 14.45 -18.17 4.98
C GLY A 3 13.77 -16.91 4.44
N ASN A 4 14.20 -16.39 3.28
CA ASN A 4 13.76 -15.08 2.82
C ASN A 4 12.27 -15.02 2.41
N ALA A 5 11.71 -16.10 1.85
CA ALA A 5 10.30 -16.12 1.42
C ALA A 5 9.33 -16.41 2.59
N LEU A 6 9.74 -17.26 3.54
CA LEU A 6 8.94 -17.52 4.74
C LEU A 6 8.93 -16.28 5.64
N ASP A 7 10.05 -15.57 5.77
CA ASP A 7 10.14 -14.33 6.54
C ASP A 7 9.33 -13.19 5.87
N ASP A 8 9.28 -13.12 4.54
CA ASP A 8 8.44 -12.16 3.79
C ASP A 8 6.95 -12.37 4.10
N MET A 9 6.46 -13.60 3.96
CA MET A 9 5.04 -13.89 4.22
C MET A 9 4.69 -13.71 5.71
N ALA A 10 5.56 -14.15 6.62
CA ALA A 10 5.36 -13.92 8.05
C ALA A 10 5.29 -12.42 8.39
N PHE A 11 6.11 -11.59 7.74
CA PHE A 11 6.06 -10.14 7.88
C PHE A 11 4.70 -9.58 7.42
N ARG A 12 4.24 -9.95 6.21
CA ARG A 12 2.96 -9.48 5.65
C ARG A 12 1.77 -9.87 6.52
N GLU A 13 1.69 -11.14 6.93
CA GLU A 13 0.63 -11.61 7.81
C GLU A 13 0.63 -10.90 9.17
N SER A 14 1.82 -10.60 9.70
CA SER A 14 1.95 -9.84 10.95
C SER A 14 1.49 -8.40 10.79
N VAL A 15 1.76 -7.77 9.65
CA VAL A 15 1.21 -6.45 9.30
C VAL A 15 -0.32 -6.49 9.27
N PHE A 16 -0.89 -7.49 8.61
CA PHE A 16 -2.35 -7.64 8.50
C PHE A 16 -3.00 -7.85 9.87
N ALA A 17 -2.44 -8.74 10.69
CA ALA A 17 -2.92 -8.98 12.04
C ALA A 17 -2.86 -7.70 12.90
N TRP A 18 -1.75 -6.96 12.82
CA TRP A 18 -1.57 -5.70 13.55
C TRP A 18 -2.61 -4.65 13.13
N LEU A 19 -2.84 -4.49 11.82
CA LEU A 19 -3.85 -3.57 11.29
C LEU A 19 -5.27 -3.99 11.73
N ARG A 20 -5.63 -5.28 11.64
CA ARG A 20 -6.96 -5.77 12.06
C ARG A 20 -7.26 -5.45 13.52
N VAL A 21 -6.28 -5.65 14.41
CA VAL A 21 -6.44 -5.35 15.84
C VAL A 21 -6.64 -3.85 16.07
N ARG A 22 -5.82 -3.01 15.44
CA ARG A 22 -5.93 -1.54 15.55
C ARG A 22 -7.27 -1.01 15.01
N MET A 23 -7.76 -1.57 13.92
CA MET A 23 -9.05 -1.19 13.31
C MET A 23 -10.27 -1.45 14.22
N LEU A 24 -10.12 -2.23 15.29
CA LEU A 24 -11.18 -2.39 16.30
C LEU A 24 -11.42 -1.11 17.11
N THR A 25 -10.44 -0.21 17.16
CA THR A 25 -10.49 1.01 17.98
C THR A 25 -10.24 2.30 17.19
N ASP A 26 -9.51 2.23 16.08
CA ASP A 26 -9.18 3.39 15.27
C ASP A 26 -10.07 3.52 14.03
N GLU A 27 -10.65 4.70 13.83
CA GLU A 27 -11.43 5.03 12.61
C GLU A 27 -10.53 5.33 11.39
N GLY A 28 -9.23 5.52 11.62
CA GLY A 28 -8.22 5.79 10.60
C GLY A 28 -6.84 5.99 11.21
N PHE A 29 -5.83 5.93 10.36
CA PHE A 29 -4.43 5.95 10.77
C PHE A 29 -3.71 7.19 10.24
N THR A 30 -2.83 7.76 11.04
CA THR A 30 -1.83 8.73 10.59
C THR A 30 -0.56 8.02 10.12
N ARG A 31 0.29 8.68 9.32
CA ARG A 31 1.61 8.13 8.96
C ARG A 31 2.50 7.83 10.16
N GLN A 32 2.32 8.56 11.27
CA GLN A 32 3.04 8.32 12.52
C GLN A 32 2.60 6.98 13.13
N GLN A 33 1.30 6.74 13.25
CA GLN A 33 0.79 5.47 13.75
C GLN A 33 1.23 4.30 12.85
N LEU A 34 1.22 4.49 11.53
CA LEU A 34 1.73 3.50 10.56
C LEU A 34 3.26 3.32 10.61
N SER A 35 3.98 4.04 11.47
CA SER A 35 5.40 3.83 11.76
C SER A 35 5.68 3.07 13.06
N GLU A 36 4.63 2.73 13.82
CA GLU A 36 4.72 2.07 15.13
C GLU A 36 4.61 0.53 15.03
N PHE A 37 4.46 -0.04 13.84
CA PHE A 37 4.38 -1.48 13.67
C PHE A 37 5.70 -2.15 14.08
N GLU A 38 5.63 -3.17 14.92
CA GLU A 38 6.78 -3.93 15.40
C GLU A 38 6.76 -5.37 14.88
N PHE A 39 7.91 -5.83 14.40
CA PHE A 39 8.13 -7.20 13.99
C PHE A 39 9.55 -7.63 14.38
N ASN A 40 9.68 -8.81 15.01
CA ASN A 40 10.96 -9.32 15.53
C ASN A 40 11.72 -8.31 16.41
N GLY A 41 11.00 -7.55 17.25
CA GLY A 41 11.57 -6.58 18.17
C GLY A 41 12.12 -5.31 17.51
N GLN A 42 11.79 -5.06 16.24
CA GLN A 42 12.17 -3.84 15.52
C GLN A 42 10.93 -3.12 14.98
N GLN A 43 10.97 -1.79 15.00
CA GLN A 43 9.93 -0.96 14.41
C GLN A 43 10.12 -0.81 12.91
N HIS A 44 9.00 -0.94 12.17
CA HIS A 44 8.96 -0.83 10.73
C HIS A 44 7.85 0.13 10.30
N ARG A 45 8.19 1.02 9.37
CA ARG A 45 7.19 1.83 8.68
C ARG A 45 6.40 0.97 7.71
N LEU A 46 5.09 1.16 7.69
CA LEU A 46 4.20 0.55 6.70
C LEU A 46 3.89 1.49 5.54
N VAL A 47 4.33 2.74 5.60
CA VAL A 47 4.19 3.73 4.52
C VAL A 47 5.44 4.60 4.43
N GLY A 48 5.78 5.07 3.23
CA GLY A 48 6.88 6.00 3.03
C GLY A 48 6.59 7.38 3.63
N THR A 49 7.61 8.21 3.86
CA THR A 49 7.37 9.57 4.40
C THR A 49 6.75 10.52 3.38
N GLN A 50 7.10 10.36 2.10
CA GLN A 50 6.67 11.20 0.98
C GLN A 50 6.31 10.38 -0.28
N THR A 51 6.22 9.05 -0.16
CA THR A 51 5.97 8.15 -1.28
C THR A 51 4.67 7.39 -1.09
N GLY A 52 3.99 7.12 -2.21
CA GLY A 52 2.80 6.26 -2.24
C GLY A 52 3.17 4.78 -2.15
N ILE A 53 4.30 4.38 -2.72
CA ILE A 53 4.76 2.99 -2.76
C ILE A 53 5.81 2.80 -1.66
N TRP A 54 5.71 1.70 -0.92
CA TRP A 54 6.65 1.40 0.16
C TRP A 54 7.09 -0.06 0.20
N ARG A 55 8.38 -0.24 0.49
CA ARG A 55 9.04 -1.55 0.60
C ARG A 55 9.88 -1.60 1.87
N VAL A 56 9.82 -2.72 2.57
CA VAL A 56 10.70 -3.04 3.70
C VAL A 56 11.80 -3.97 3.22
N LYS A 57 12.92 -3.38 2.76
CA LYS A 57 14.01 -4.08 2.05
C LYS A 57 14.63 -5.25 2.82
N GLN A 58 14.52 -5.24 4.15
CA GLN A 58 15.01 -6.30 5.03
C GLN A 58 14.26 -7.62 4.84
N TYR A 59 12.96 -7.57 4.49
CA TYR A 59 12.10 -8.75 4.40
C TYR A 59 11.66 -9.06 2.98
N SER A 60 11.50 -8.05 2.11
CA SER A 60 10.97 -8.29 0.77
C SER A 60 11.69 -7.47 -0.30
N PRO A 61 11.95 -8.05 -1.49
CA PRO A 61 12.31 -7.28 -2.67
C PRO A 61 11.12 -6.53 -3.28
N ALA A 62 9.89 -6.92 -2.94
CA ALA A 62 8.64 -6.37 -3.46
C ALA A 62 8.07 -5.27 -2.55
N ALA A 63 7.08 -4.51 -3.06
CA ALA A 63 6.32 -3.59 -2.22
C ALA A 63 5.59 -4.36 -1.10
N ILE A 64 5.41 -3.70 0.05
CA ILE A 64 4.53 -4.17 1.14
C ILE A 64 3.20 -3.41 1.09
N SER A 65 3.24 -2.14 0.67
CA SER A 65 2.06 -1.30 0.65
C SER A 65 2.09 -0.26 -0.46
N ILE A 66 0.88 0.18 -0.79
CA ILE A 66 0.59 1.33 -1.63
C ILE A 66 -0.27 2.32 -0.85
N LEU A 67 -0.21 3.58 -1.23
CA LEU A 67 -0.93 4.67 -0.57
C LEU A 67 -1.40 5.69 -1.58
N THR A 68 -2.65 6.09 -1.41
CA THR A 68 -3.29 7.19 -2.12
C THR A 68 -3.54 8.32 -1.13
N ALA A 69 -2.98 9.50 -1.41
CA ALA A 69 -3.14 10.66 -0.53
C ALA A 69 -4.56 11.23 -0.64
N TYR A 70 -5.07 11.75 0.48
CA TYR A 70 -6.35 12.46 0.46
C TYR A 70 -6.21 13.81 -0.25
N SER A 71 -7.16 14.12 -1.14
CA SER A 71 -7.32 15.44 -1.76
C SER A 71 -8.75 15.94 -1.49
N PRO A 72 -8.94 17.10 -0.82
CA PRO A 72 -10.26 17.68 -0.56
C PRO A 72 -10.88 18.32 -1.81
N ASP A 73 -10.11 18.50 -2.88
CA ASP A 73 -10.60 18.98 -4.17
C ASP A 73 -11.39 17.85 -4.84
N ASP A 74 -12.72 17.96 -4.84
CA ASP A 74 -13.68 16.97 -5.37
C ASP A 74 -13.43 16.66 -6.86
N THR A 75 -12.90 17.63 -7.60
CA THR A 75 -12.52 17.48 -9.02
C THR A 75 -11.24 16.66 -9.22
N LYS A 76 -10.52 16.38 -8.12
CA LYS A 76 -9.32 15.56 -8.03
C LYS A 76 -9.47 14.46 -6.98
N ARG A 77 -10.70 14.11 -6.59
CA ARG A 77 -10.89 12.94 -5.72
C ARG A 77 -10.32 11.74 -6.47
N PRO A 78 -9.26 11.10 -5.94
CA PRO A 78 -8.75 9.89 -6.54
C PRO A 78 -9.71 8.71 -6.34
N TYR A 79 -10.72 8.85 -5.48
CA TYR A 79 -11.71 7.82 -5.14
C TYR A 79 -12.95 7.88 -6.04
N ASP A 80 -12.73 7.99 -7.34
CA ASP A 80 -13.11 6.90 -8.23
C ASP A 80 -11.77 6.22 -8.58
N ASP A 81 -11.30 5.31 -7.71
CA ASP A 81 -10.27 4.36 -8.12
C ASP A 81 -10.84 3.75 -9.38
N SER A 82 -10.25 4.05 -10.54
CA SER A 82 -10.93 3.90 -11.82
C SER A 82 -11.33 2.45 -11.96
N VAL A 83 -12.58 2.14 -11.63
CA VAL A 83 -13.13 0.81 -11.80
C VAL A 83 -13.03 0.64 -13.30
N GLY A 84 -12.10 -0.22 -13.74
CA GLY A 84 -11.99 -0.52 -15.14
C GLY A 84 -13.34 -1.01 -15.64
N ASP A 85 -13.54 -1.07 -16.95
CA ASP A 85 -14.76 -1.68 -17.49
C ASP A 85 -14.93 -3.15 -17.01
N ASP A 86 -13.87 -3.73 -16.44
CA ASP A 86 -13.78 -5.04 -15.80
C ASP A 86 -14.20 -5.09 -14.32
N GLY A 87 -14.53 -3.97 -13.68
CA GLY A 87 -14.89 -3.94 -12.26
C GLY A 87 -13.70 -3.87 -11.29
N MET A 88 -12.47 -3.81 -11.79
CA MET A 88 -11.24 -3.91 -10.97
C MET A 88 -10.62 -2.54 -10.71
N LEU A 89 -9.97 -2.37 -9.55
CA LEU A 89 -9.34 -1.12 -9.16
C LEU A 89 -8.01 -0.90 -9.91
N ARG A 90 -7.56 0.36 -10.02
CA ARG A 90 -6.31 0.72 -10.72
C ARG A 90 -5.41 1.58 -9.85
N TYR A 91 -4.10 1.27 -9.83
CA TYR A 91 -3.08 2.07 -9.14
C TYR A 91 -2.03 2.59 -10.10
N LYS A 92 -1.84 3.92 -10.15
CA LYS A 92 -0.90 4.57 -11.07
C LYS A 92 0.56 4.31 -10.70
N TRP A 93 1.39 4.19 -11.73
CA TRP A 93 2.84 4.23 -11.58
C TRP A 93 3.29 5.51 -10.88
N ARG A 94 4.46 5.42 -10.27
CA ARG A 94 5.21 6.60 -9.88
C ARG A 94 5.96 7.15 -11.09
N GLY A 95 5.59 8.36 -11.50
CA GLY A 95 6.18 9.02 -12.68
C GLY A 95 5.89 8.25 -13.97
N SER A 96 6.64 8.55 -15.03
CA SER A 96 6.48 7.94 -16.35
C SER A 96 7.57 6.90 -16.70
N ASP A 97 8.60 6.76 -15.87
CA ASP A 97 9.68 5.80 -16.09
C ASP A 97 9.26 4.40 -15.59
N PRO A 98 9.13 3.39 -16.47
CA PRO A 98 8.79 2.02 -16.07
C PRO A 98 9.82 1.36 -15.14
N LEU A 99 11.07 1.83 -15.19
CA LEU A 99 12.19 1.31 -14.40
C LEU A 99 12.40 2.07 -13.09
N PHE A 100 11.52 3.02 -12.76
CA PHE A 100 11.54 3.68 -11.46
C PHE A 100 11.48 2.62 -10.34
N PRO A 101 12.37 2.66 -9.32
CA PRO A 101 12.48 1.57 -8.34
C PRO A 101 11.16 1.16 -7.71
N ASP A 102 10.29 2.12 -7.39
CA ASP A 102 8.97 1.88 -6.84
C ASP A 102 8.07 1.03 -7.78
N ASN A 103 8.07 1.34 -9.07
CA ASN A 103 7.30 0.58 -10.08
C ASN A 103 7.85 -0.84 -10.22
N VAL A 104 9.18 -1.00 -10.14
CA VAL A 104 9.82 -2.32 -10.13
C VAL A 104 9.37 -3.12 -8.89
N TRP A 105 9.27 -2.50 -7.70
CA TRP A 105 8.82 -3.21 -6.49
C TRP A 105 7.37 -3.67 -6.57
N LEU A 106 6.49 -2.87 -7.20
CA LEU A 106 5.12 -3.29 -7.49
C LEU A 106 5.09 -4.45 -8.48
N ARG A 107 5.86 -4.37 -9.56
CA ARG A 107 5.97 -5.45 -10.55
C ARG A 107 6.49 -6.75 -9.92
N THR A 108 7.48 -6.66 -9.03
CA THR A 108 7.94 -7.81 -8.25
C THR A 108 6.85 -8.38 -7.35
N ALA A 109 6.01 -7.53 -6.73
CA ALA A 109 4.87 -8.02 -5.93
C ALA A 109 3.85 -8.77 -6.79
N MET A 110 3.56 -8.24 -7.99
CA MET A 110 2.66 -8.85 -8.98
C MET A 110 3.19 -10.21 -9.46
N GLU A 111 4.45 -10.27 -9.91
CA GLU A 111 5.09 -11.49 -10.43
C GLU A 111 5.17 -12.60 -9.39
N LEU A 112 5.41 -12.23 -8.12
CA LEU A 112 5.46 -13.16 -6.99
C LEU A 112 4.09 -13.39 -6.33
N GLN A 113 3.03 -12.74 -6.83
CA GLN A 113 1.66 -12.81 -6.30
C GLN A 113 1.57 -12.52 -4.79
N LEU A 114 2.34 -11.52 -4.33
CA LEU A 114 2.43 -11.17 -2.92
C LEU A 114 1.32 -10.18 -2.52
N PRO A 115 0.63 -10.41 -1.39
CA PRO A 115 -0.44 -9.53 -0.93
C PRO A 115 0.11 -8.22 -0.36
N LEU A 116 -0.57 -7.11 -0.62
CA LEU A 116 -0.21 -5.76 -0.20
C LEU A 116 -1.26 -5.20 0.79
N VAL A 117 -0.92 -4.06 1.41
CA VAL A 117 -1.89 -3.14 2.02
C VAL A 117 -2.07 -1.92 1.13
N TRP A 118 -3.31 -1.53 0.86
CA TRP A 118 -3.62 -0.24 0.27
C TRP A 118 -4.13 0.75 1.31
N PHE A 119 -3.37 1.82 1.54
CA PHE A 119 -3.76 2.92 2.42
C PHE A 119 -4.42 4.05 1.65
N THR A 120 -5.70 4.24 1.90
CA THR A 120 -6.56 5.21 1.23
C THR A 120 -6.83 6.39 2.15
N GLY A 121 -6.26 7.55 1.83
CA GLY A 121 -6.49 8.80 2.56
C GLY A 121 -7.93 9.28 2.43
N PHE A 122 -8.62 9.56 3.53
CA PHE A 122 -10.04 9.94 3.53
C PHE A 122 -10.34 11.26 4.25
N GLY A 123 -9.33 11.92 4.80
CA GLY A 123 -9.53 13.17 5.54
C GLY A 123 -8.28 13.65 6.25
N PHE A 124 -8.50 14.56 7.20
CA PHE A 124 -7.47 15.08 8.10
C PHE A 124 -7.89 14.90 9.56
N VAL A 125 -6.93 14.74 10.46
CA VAL A 125 -7.16 14.84 11.90
C VAL A 125 -7.75 16.23 12.18
N PRO A 126 -8.89 16.34 12.90
CA PRO A 126 -9.57 17.62 13.15
C PRO A 126 -8.62 18.70 13.68
N GLY A 127 -8.68 19.88 13.07
CA GLY A 127 -7.85 21.03 13.46
C GLY A 127 -6.37 20.95 13.01
N THR A 128 -6.00 19.95 12.19
CA THR A 128 -4.62 19.78 11.71
C THR A 128 -4.56 19.58 10.20
N LYS A 129 -3.33 19.50 9.65
CA LYS A 129 -3.07 19.08 8.25
C LYS A 129 -2.60 17.63 8.14
N THR A 130 -2.72 16.85 9.22
CA THR A 130 -2.29 15.45 9.26
C THR A 130 -3.34 14.58 8.59
N GLN A 131 -2.98 13.88 7.52
CA GLN A 131 -3.91 13.00 6.80
C GLN A 131 -4.26 11.75 7.61
N LEU A 132 -5.50 11.31 7.44
CA LEU A 132 -6.03 10.03 7.94
C LEU A 132 -6.20 9.06 6.77
N PHE A 133 -5.76 7.82 6.99
CA PHE A 133 -5.77 6.74 6.02
C PHE A 133 -6.59 5.54 6.53
N ARG A 134 -7.32 4.88 5.64
CA ARG A 134 -7.94 3.57 5.87
C ARG A 134 -7.14 2.49 5.15
N PRO A 135 -6.84 1.36 5.81
CA PRO A 135 -6.19 0.24 5.16
C PRO A 135 -7.21 -0.70 4.52
N GLU A 136 -6.92 -1.14 3.31
CA GLU A 136 -7.59 -2.26 2.64
C GLU A 136 -6.55 -3.36 2.38
N PHE A 137 -6.83 -4.57 2.85
CA PHE A 137 -5.91 -5.70 2.78
C PHE A 137 -6.61 -7.03 3.10
N PRO A 138 -6.12 -8.14 2.54
CA PRO A 138 -5.08 -8.19 1.50
C PRO A 138 -5.58 -7.66 0.15
N VAL A 139 -4.69 -7.01 -0.62
CA VAL A 139 -4.92 -6.68 -2.04
C VAL A 139 -3.80 -7.22 -2.90
N TRP A 140 -4.07 -7.50 -4.17
CA TRP A 140 -3.07 -8.05 -5.10
C TRP A 140 -2.99 -7.23 -6.37
N LEU A 141 -1.78 -7.14 -6.93
CA LEU A 141 -1.62 -6.69 -8.30
C LEU A 141 -1.77 -7.89 -9.22
N VAL A 142 -2.75 -7.86 -10.12
CA VAL A 142 -3.09 -9.00 -10.99
C VAL A 142 -2.71 -8.79 -12.45
N ALA A 143 -2.51 -7.54 -12.85
CA ALA A 143 -2.00 -7.18 -14.17
C ALA A 143 -1.31 -5.82 -14.13
N GLU A 144 -0.54 -5.55 -15.17
CA GLU A 144 0.03 -4.24 -15.44
C GLU A 144 -0.43 -3.78 -16.82
N GLU A 145 -0.77 -2.50 -16.94
CA GLU A 145 -1.18 -1.83 -18.18
C GLU A 145 -0.14 -0.74 -18.51
N PRO A 146 1.04 -1.09 -19.08
CA PRO A 146 2.15 -0.15 -19.23
C PRO A 146 1.81 1.08 -20.09
N HIS A 147 0.94 0.88 -21.09
CA HIS A 147 0.44 1.93 -21.97
C HIS A 147 -0.43 2.96 -21.23
N LEU A 148 -1.00 2.60 -20.07
CA LEU A 148 -1.77 3.48 -19.18
C LEU A 148 -0.99 3.84 -17.91
N GLN A 149 0.24 3.34 -17.75
CA GLN A 149 1.12 3.54 -16.60
C GLN A 149 0.41 3.20 -15.28
N GLN A 150 -0.22 2.02 -15.22
CA GLN A 150 -0.96 1.58 -14.04
C GLN A 150 -0.90 0.07 -13.83
N PHE A 151 -1.18 -0.34 -12.60
CA PHE A 151 -1.42 -1.73 -12.22
C PHE A 151 -2.91 -1.95 -11.96
N VAL A 152 -3.37 -3.16 -12.22
CA VAL A 152 -4.71 -3.65 -11.88
C VAL A 152 -4.67 -4.26 -10.48
N VAL A 153 -5.55 -3.80 -9.61
CA VAL A 153 -5.62 -4.20 -8.21
C VAL A 153 -6.89 -5.03 -7.98
N ALA A 154 -6.70 -6.22 -7.42
CA ALA A 154 -7.77 -7.08 -6.93
C ALA A 154 -7.91 -6.94 -5.42
N VAL A 155 -9.16 -6.88 -4.97
CA VAL A 155 -9.58 -6.95 -3.57
C VAL A 155 -10.29 -8.29 -3.37
N GLU A 156 -10.05 -8.96 -2.24
CA GLU A 156 -10.86 -10.12 -1.81
C GLU A 156 -11.95 -9.68 -0.81
#